data_AF-A0A6N8GYI4-F1
#
_entry.id   AF-A0A6N8GYI4-F1
#
_cell.length_a   1.000
_cell.length_b   1.000
_cell.length_c   1.000
_cell.angle_alpha   90.00
_cell.angle_beta   90.00
_cell.angle_gamma   90.00
#
_symmetry.space_group_name_H-M   'P 1'
#
loop_
_entity.id
_entity.type
_entity.pdbx_description
1 polymer ?
#
loop_
_entity_poly.entity_id
_entity_poly.type
_entity_poly.pdbx_seq_one_letter_code
_entity_poly.pdbx_strand_id
1 'polypeptide(L)'
;MMKCTAALACVLALAMLLTGCKKPVDTAAATAETAESAATDETAATPNPVEALPASVTVGTVLPKTEAAGRSYIDETLFIGDSNTARYLMYADETGTAFTTLANNIGVVSMGAGAITTLKCEQFSGSSTMYTVPDAVAMLKPKRIIICYGTNNLGGSSTDATSFISTYLKGLKAIETAWPYCDIIVSAIPPLDKQRENTNLTMTQVDAYNAALIQMCEENGYKFLNSAEVLRDDATGWAKTDYTLSDGVHLSKTAVTEYFTYVRTHAYVTDDRRPQPLGNIPTPVGPPVNLISQDPIAVRGAKVPLEFVATNGGKISGSASQLVKKGATASAVTAVPDDGFVFAGWTSSTGASYSSETLSFTMPSDANAGGVVLTAHFTADEHEHNYVEIEGTKVAATCLTDGTCQYKCTICGEIIEETTYALGHDWDEGTTYSDAIVYTCKRCGEQKKEQIVHMHNYQLVSETMATCISEGKRTYQCSCGDEYTESVPATGHNWKETERHAPTYEQDGWIHYECTNAGCGEWYDEVLPKLQPTPTPPPDSNSSSSTVNPGDSSGESSSTSYTEESETFE
;
A
#
# COMPACT_ATOMS: atom_id res chain seq x y z
N MET A 1 60.46 -2.78 71.40
CA MET A 1 61.60 -3.61 70.93
C MET A 1 61.97 -3.15 69.51
N MET A 2 62.99 -3.74 68.86
CA MET A 2 63.52 -3.25 67.57
C MET A 2 62.42 -3.14 66.49
N LYS A 3 62.33 -2.08 65.67
CA LYS A 3 63.30 -1.45 64.75
C LYS A 3 63.78 -2.38 63.63
N CYS A 4 63.36 -2.10 62.39
CA CYS A 4 64.26 -2.10 61.24
C CYS A 4 63.73 -1.16 60.15
N THR A 5 64.53 -0.17 59.79
CA THR A 5 64.29 0.77 58.68
C THR A 5 65.35 0.54 57.61
N ALA A 6 64.98 0.53 56.34
CA ALA A 6 65.92 0.57 55.23
C ALA A 6 65.52 1.69 54.26
N ALA A 7 66.40 2.68 54.12
CA ALA A 7 66.34 3.70 53.09
C ALA A 7 67.75 3.88 52.54
N LEU A 8 67.88 4.09 51.23
CA LEU A 8 69.13 4.48 50.59
C LEU A 8 68.81 5.42 49.42
N ALA A 9 69.64 6.44 49.20
CA ALA A 9 69.39 7.50 48.24
C ALA A 9 70.71 8.16 47.78
N CYS A 10 70.63 8.92 46.67
CA CYS A 10 71.71 9.73 46.06
C CYS A 10 72.85 8.89 45.42
N VAL A 11 73.69 9.35 44.48
CA VAL A 11 73.97 10.67 43.84
C VAL A 11 74.09 10.39 42.31
N LEU A 12 73.51 11.11 41.32
CA LEU A 12 73.60 12.51 40.85
C LEU A 12 74.85 12.85 39.95
N ALA A 13 74.70 13.84 39.07
CA ALA A 13 75.62 14.40 38.04
C ALA A 13 75.80 13.60 36.72
N LEU A 14 75.70 14.10 35.46
CA LEU A 14 75.46 15.41 34.79
C LEU A 14 76.67 16.01 34.00
N ALA A 15 76.63 15.89 32.66
CA ALA A 15 77.15 16.81 31.63
C ALA A 15 76.54 16.38 30.25
N MET A 16 76.09 17.20 29.29
CA MET A 16 76.59 18.44 28.67
C MET A 16 77.87 18.22 27.81
N LEU A 17 78.00 18.67 26.55
CA LEU A 17 77.07 19.39 25.61
C LEU A 17 77.69 19.40 24.17
N LEU A 18 77.07 20.18 23.24
CA LEU A 18 77.62 20.76 21.99
C LEU A 18 77.64 19.96 20.64
N THR A 19 76.57 20.19 19.86
CA THR A 19 76.56 20.75 18.46
C THR A 19 77.36 20.14 17.29
N GLY A 20 76.66 19.93 16.17
CA GLY A 20 77.22 19.95 14.80
C GLY A 20 76.14 20.08 13.72
N CYS A 21 76.14 21.15 12.91
CA CYS A 21 75.10 21.42 11.90
C CYS A 21 75.64 21.33 10.46
N LYS A 22 74.86 20.74 9.53
CA LYS A 22 74.70 21.21 8.13
C LYS A 22 73.56 20.49 7.39
N LYS A 23 73.07 21.12 6.32
CA LYS A 23 71.99 20.69 5.38
C LYS A 23 72.62 20.17 4.04
N PRO A 24 71.86 20.04 2.93
CA PRO A 24 70.92 18.97 2.57
C PRO A 24 71.28 18.30 1.21
N VAL A 25 70.47 17.37 0.71
CA VAL A 25 70.40 16.98 -0.71
C VAL A 25 68.93 16.72 -1.08
N ASP A 26 68.53 17.08 -2.31
CA ASP A 26 67.16 17.07 -2.81
C ASP A 26 66.80 15.87 -3.71
N THR A 27 65.51 15.77 -4.04
CA THR A 27 64.90 15.12 -5.22
C THR A 27 65.05 13.60 -5.44
N ALA A 28 63.90 12.93 -5.41
CA ALA A 28 63.36 12.28 -6.62
C ALA A 28 61.84 12.52 -6.66
N ALA A 29 61.30 12.87 -7.83
CA ALA A 29 59.86 13.02 -8.04
C ALA A 29 59.31 11.83 -8.85
N ALA A 30 58.04 11.48 -8.63
CA ALA A 30 57.27 10.61 -9.50
C ALA A 30 56.08 11.41 -10.05
N THR A 31 55.85 11.33 -11.36
CA THR A 31 54.90 12.18 -12.09
C THR A 31 53.50 11.58 -12.13
N ALA A 32 52.49 12.45 -12.25
CA ALA A 32 51.20 12.07 -12.80
C ALA A 32 51.28 12.00 -14.33
N GLU A 33 50.54 11.08 -14.94
CA GLU A 33 50.20 11.09 -16.37
C GLU A 33 48.69 10.94 -16.55
N THR A 34 48.21 11.29 -17.75
CA THR A 34 46.78 11.55 -18.03
C THR A 34 46.24 10.62 -19.11
N ALA A 35 45.03 10.13 -18.92
CA ALA A 35 44.11 9.69 -19.97
C ALA A 35 42.71 10.10 -19.49
N GLU A 36 42.13 11.20 -19.95
CA GLU A 36 41.56 11.46 -21.29
C GLU A 36 40.14 10.88 -21.44
N SER A 37 39.21 11.70 -21.95
CA SER A 37 37.78 11.45 -21.90
C SER A 37 37.22 10.85 -23.18
N ALA A 38 36.29 9.92 -23.05
CA ALA A 38 35.30 9.62 -24.07
C ALA A 38 33.91 9.87 -23.49
N ALA A 39 33.21 10.87 -24.04
CA ALA A 39 31.78 11.07 -23.81
C ALA A 39 31.01 10.48 -24.99
N THR A 40 29.95 9.72 -24.71
CA THR A 40 28.95 9.30 -25.69
C THR A 40 27.58 9.65 -25.14
N ASP A 41 26.91 10.56 -25.84
CA ASP A 41 25.56 11.05 -25.56
C ASP A 41 24.57 10.23 -26.39
N GLU A 42 23.59 9.58 -25.76
CA GLU A 42 22.57 8.81 -26.49
C GLU A 42 21.20 8.84 -25.79
N THR A 43 20.42 9.88 -26.12
CA THR A 43 18.95 9.96 -26.13
C THR A 43 18.14 9.41 -24.95
N ALA A 44 17.45 10.32 -24.25
CA ALA A 44 16.33 9.96 -23.39
C ALA A 44 15.16 9.34 -24.16
N ALA A 45 14.58 8.27 -23.62
CA ALA A 45 13.31 7.69 -24.04
C ALA A 45 12.23 7.90 -22.97
N THR A 46 11.00 8.21 -23.38
CA THR A 46 9.87 8.45 -22.49
C THR A 46 9.32 7.15 -21.89
N PRO A 47 8.99 7.09 -20.59
CA PRO A 47 8.34 5.93 -20.01
C PRO A 47 6.87 5.83 -20.46
N ASN A 48 6.45 4.64 -20.91
CA ASN A 48 5.05 4.23 -20.93
C ASN A 48 4.83 3.14 -19.86
N PRO A 49 3.62 3.02 -19.29
CA PRO A 49 3.46 2.37 -17.99
C PRO A 49 3.02 0.90 -18.03
N VAL A 50 3.20 0.24 -16.88
CA VAL A 50 2.68 -1.09 -16.49
C VAL A 50 3.25 -2.30 -17.27
N GLU A 51 4.33 -2.87 -16.73
CA GLU A 51 4.59 -4.31 -16.80
C GLU A 51 4.86 -4.85 -15.38
N ALA A 52 4.71 -6.16 -15.18
CA ALA A 52 4.50 -6.75 -13.85
C ALA A 52 5.75 -6.83 -12.95
N LEU A 53 5.52 -7.07 -11.65
CA LEU A 53 6.54 -7.28 -10.60
C LEU A 53 7.70 -8.17 -11.09
N PRO A 54 8.97 -7.73 -10.98
CA PRO A 54 10.11 -8.50 -11.43
C PRO A 54 10.27 -9.77 -10.57
N ALA A 55 10.40 -10.92 -11.23
CA ALA A 55 10.50 -12.20 -10.56
C ALA A 55 11.82 -12.34 -9.78
N SER A 56 11.72 -12.56 -8.47
CA SER A 56 12.74 -13.14 -7.58
C SER A 56 14.19 -12.80 -7.91
N VAL A 57 14.61 -11.57 -7.62
CA VAL A 57 16.04 -11.29 -7.42
C VAL A 57 16.50 -12.14 -6.24
N THR A 58 17.52 -12.98 -6.44
CA THR A 58 18.06 -13.82 -5.37
C THR A 58 18.80 -12.97 -4.34
N VAL A 59 18.06 -12.46 -3.36
CA VAL A 59 18.59 -11.70 -2.22
C VAL A 59 19.69 -12.52 -1.54
N GLY A 60 20.87 -11.92 -1.37
CA GLY A 60 22.03 -12.55 -0.72
C GLY A 60 21.82 -12.81 0.78
N THR A 61 22.89 -13.19 1.48
CA THR A 61 22.87 -13.36 2.95
C THR A 61 22.64 -12.02 3.64
N VAL A 62 23.48 -11.02 3.34
CA VAL A 62 23.29 -9.64 3.79
C VAL A 62 22.17 -9.00 2.97
N LEU A 63 21.24 -8.33 3.65
CA LEU A 63 20.11 -7.66 3.01
C LEU A 63 20.59 -6.38 2.29
N PRO A 64 20.33 -6.23 0.98
CA PRO A 64 20.69 -5.03 0.23
C PRO A 64 19.73 -3.88 0.56
N LYS A 65 20.13 -2.65 0.20
CA LYS A 65 19.24 -1.49 0.30
C LYS A 65 18.05 -1.65 -0.67
N THR A 66 16.86 -1.41 -0.14
CA THR A 66 15.56 -1.38 -0.83
C THR A 66 14.99 0.03 -0.84
N GLU A 67 13.86 0.23 -1.51
CA GLU A 67 12.93 1.31 -1.16
C GLU A 67 12.48 1.16 0.30
N ALA A 68 12.07 2.27 0.93
CA ALA A 68 11.68 2.28 2.33
C ALA A 68 10.32 1.60 2.54
N ALA A 69 10.31 0.40 3.12
CA ALA A 69 9.08 -0.29 3.48
C ALA A 69 8.27 0.51 4.52
N GLY A 70 6.96 0.53 4.36
CA GLY A 70 6.03 1.28 5.21
C GLY A 70 6.02 0.80 6.67
N ARG A 71 5.35 1.58 7.54
CA ARG A 71 5.24 1.32 8.99
C ARG A 71 4.75 -0.10 9.31
N SER A 72 3.84 -0.64 8.50
CA SER A 72 3.35 -2.02 8.58
C SER A 72 4.45 -3.10 8.51
N TYR A 73 5.58 -2.86 7.84
CA TYR A 73 6.72 -3.79 7.84
C TYR A 73 7.32 -3.94 9.24
N ILE A 74 7.31 -2.88 10.05
CA ILE A 74 7.73 -2.92 11.46
C ILE A 74 6.69 -3.64 12.31
N ASP A 75 5.41 -3.29 12.14
CA ASP A 75 4.34 -3.84 12.98
C ASP A 75 4.07 -5.34 12.70
N GLU A 76 4.31 -5.82 11.47
CA GLU A 76 4.29 -7.26 11.10
C GLU A 76 5.52 -8.05 11.59
N THR A 77 6.56 -7.38 12.09
CA THR A 77 7.86 -7.98 12.42
C THR A 77 8.07 -8.06 13.93
N LEU A 78 8.32 -9.27 14.43
CA LEU A 78 8.63 -9.51 15.83
C LEU A 78 10.13 -9.26 16.09
N PHE A 79 10.43 -8.28 16.95
CA PHE A 79 11.79 -7.96 17.38
C PHE A 79 12.14 -8.77 18.62
N ILE A 80 13.24 -9.51 18.59
CA ILE A 80 13.68 -10.39 19.68
C ILE A 80 15.12 -10.06 20.04
N GLY A 81 15.45 -9.92 21.32
CA GLY A 81 16.83 -9.61 21.68
C GLY A 81 17.04 -9.25 23.15
N ASP A 82 18.00 -8.35 23.37
CA ASP A 82 18.50 -8.00 24.69
C ASP A 82 17.98 -6.64 25.21
N SER A 83 18.75 -5.97 26.06
CA SER A 83 18.45 -4.64 26.60
C SER A 83 18.40 -3.53 25.56
N ASN A 84 18.96 -3.71 24.36
CA ASN A 84 18.74 -2.78 23.25
C ASN A 84 17.36 -2.99 22.62
N THR A 85 16.94 -4.25 22.38
CA THR A 85 15.59 -4.55 21.87
C THR A 85 14.50 -4.11 22.86
N ALA A 86 14.73 -4.24 24.17
CA ALA A 86 13.81 -3.76 25.20
C ALA A 86 13.56 -2.24 25.10
N ARG A 87 14.55 -1.45 24.65
CA ARG A 87 14.43 0.01 24.46
C ARG A 87 13.57 0.41 23.26
N TYR A 88 13.31 -0.49 22.32
CA TYR A 88 12.40 -0.20 21.20
C TYR A 88 10.94 0.00 21.66
N LEU A 89 10.61 -0.33 22.91
CA LEU A 89 9.34 -0.02 23.60
C LEU A 89 9.36 1.34 24.30
N MET A 90 10.56 1.90 24.55
CA MET A 90 10.79 3.09 25.37
C MET A 90 10.98 4.35 24.51
N TYR A 91 11.15 4.19 23.20
CA TYR A 91 11.34 5.26 22.23
C TYR A 91 10.22 5.31 21.20
N ALA A 92 9.94 6.53 20.73
CA ALA A 92 9.00 6.82 19.67
C ALA A 92 9.65 7.56 18.51
N ASP A 93 9.08 7.40 17.32
CA ASP A 93 9.42 8.16 16.13
C ASP A 93 8.91 9.63 16.21
N GLU A 94 9.12 10.39 15.15
CA GLU A 94 8.76 11.81 15.05
C GLU A 94 7.24 12.07 15.09
N THR A 95 6.40 11.05 14.93
CA THR A 95 4.95 11.16 15.10
C THR A 95 4.51 10.95 16.55
N GLY A 96 5.43 10.58 17.45
CA GLY A 96 5.11 10.12 18.80
C GLY A 96 4.71 8.64 18.88
N THR A 97 4.73 7.91 17.76
CA THR A 97 4.42 6.47 17.73
C THR A 97 5.62 5.65 18.20
N ALA A 98 5.43 4.76 19.18
CA ALA A 98 6.49 3.86 19.66
C ALA A 98 7.05 2.98 18.51
N PHE A 99 8.36 2.74 18.48
CA PHE A 99 8.97 1.92 17.40
C PHE A 99 8.48 0.47 17.42
N THR A 100 8.21 -0.07 18.61
CA THR A 100 7.56 -1.38 18.79
C THR A 100 6.54 -1.30 19.92
N THR A 101 5.70 -2.33 20.02
CA THR A 101 4.76 -2.54 21.13
C THR A 101 5.02 -3.93 21.72
N LEU A 102 4.38 -4.24 22.86
CA LEU A 102 4.45 -5.59 23.44
C LEU A 102 4.00 -6.69 22.46
N ALA A 103 3.12 -6.36 21.49
CA ALA A 103 2.67 -7.31 20.47
C ALA A 103 3.77 -7.77 19.51
N ASN A 104 4.84 -6.98 19.34
CA ASN A 104 5.94 -7.27 18.41
C ASN A 104 7.35 -7.08 19.02
N ASN A 105 7.50 -7.23 20.35
CA ASN A 105 8.79 -7.10 21.03
C ASN A 105 8.99 -8.15 22.16
N ILE A 106 10.08 -8.92 22.09
CA ILE A 106 10.60 -9.78 23.18
C ILE A 106 12.05 -9.36 23.46
N GLY A 107 12.22 -8.17 24.04
CA GLY A 107 13.51 -7.64 24.50
C GLY A 107 13.75 -7.93 25.98
N VAL A 108 14.78 -8.71 26.30
CA VAL A 108 15.07 -9.14 27.67
C VAL A 108 16.39 -8.55 28.16
N VAL A 109 16.31 -7.68 29.18
CA VAL A 109 17.47 -6.98 29.74
C VAL A 109 18.54 -7.97 30.25
N SER A 110 19.80 -7.75 29.86
CA SER A 110 20.96 -8.60 30.15
C SER A 110 20.93 -10.02 29.54
N MET A 111 20.06 -10.30 28.56
CA MET A 111 19.97 -11.63 27.93
C MET A 111 21.01 -11.81 26.82
N GLY A 112 21.72 -12.95 26.84
CA GLY A 112 22.59 -13.41 25.75
C GLY A 112 22.03 -14.66 25.07
N ALA A 113 22.60 -15.04 23.91
CA ALA A 113 22.06 -16.07 23.02
C ALA A 113 21.84 -17.45 23.68
N GLY A 114 22.61 -17.80 24.72
CA GLY A 114 22.44 -19.06 25.48
C GLY A 114 21.14 -19.20 26.26
N ALA A 115 20.41 -18.10 26.45
CA ALA A 115 19.14 -18.08 27.14
C ALA A 115 17.94 -18.42 26.23
N ILE A 116 18.07 -18.33 24.89
CA ILE A 116 16.95 -18.41 23.93
C ILE A 116 16.04 -19.63 24.18
N THR A 117 16.64 -20.82 24.38
CA THR A 117 15.91 -22.09 24.52
C THR A 117 15.73 -22.54 25.99
N THR A 118 16.03 -21.68 26.97
CA THR A 118 16.11 -22.07 28.39
C THR A 118 15.45 -21.08 29.35
N LEU A 119 15.57 -19.77 29.08
CA LEU A 119 14.94 -18.74 29.88
C LEU A 119 13.47 -18.60 29.48
N LYS A 120 12.59 -18.91 30.43
CA LYS A 120 11.18 -18.55 30.35
C LYS A 120 11.06 -17.05 30.62
N CYS A 121 10.75 -16.28 29.58
CA CYS A 121 10.80 -14.83 29.57
C CYS A 121 9.46 -14.18 29.21
N GLU A 122 8.74 -14.68 28.22
CA GLU A 122 7.50 -14.03 27.77
C GLU A 122 6.27 -14.50 28.57
N GLN A 123 5.32 -13.59 28.84
CA GLN A 123 4.08 -13.88 29.56
C GLN A 123 2.87 -13.42 28.75
N PHE A 124 1.77 -14.16 28.80
CA PHE A 124 0.54 -13.83 28.06
C PHE A 124 -0.65 -13.54 28.98
N SER A 125 -1.54 -12.67 28.51
CA SER A 125 -2.72 -12.21 29.24
C SER A 125 -3.61 -13.37 29.68
N GLY A 126 -4.11 -13.32 30.92
CA GLY A 126 -4.90 -14.41 31.52
C GLY A 126 -4.08 -15.60 32.05
N SER A 127 -2.75 -15.54 32.00
CA SER A 127 -1.85 -16.59 32.49
C SER A 127 -0.70 -16.01 33.33
N SER A 128 -0.21 -16.78 34.30
CA SER A 128 1.06 -16.53 35.00
C SER A 128 2.20 -17.45 34.52
N THR A 129 1.93 -18.30 33.52
CA THR A 129 2.96 -19.12 32.88
C THR A 129 3.87 -18.25 32.04
N MET A 130 5.18 -18.37 32.28
CA MET A 130 6.21 -17.80 31.40
C MET A 130 6.69 -18.84 30.38
N TYR A 131 7.03 -18.37 29.19
CA TYR A 131 7.33 -19.15 27.98
C TYR A 131 8.76 -18.85 27.49
N THR A 132 9.44 -19.83 26.87
CA THR A 132 10.74 -19.56 26.22
C THR A 132 10.54 -18.82 24.90
N VAL A 133 11.62 -18.30 24.30
CA VAL A 133 11.51 -17.56 23.02
C VAL A 133 10.88 -18.43 21.91
N PRO A 134 11.28 -19.69 21.68
CA PRO A 134 10.59 -20.57 20.73
C PRO A 134 9.10 -20.78 21.04
N ASP A 135 8.75 -21.02 22.32
CA ASP A 135 7.35 -21.21 22.73
C ASP A 135 6.50 -19.95 22.43
N ALA A 136 7.04 -18.77 22.76
CA ALA A 136 6.40 -17.49 22.58
C ALA A 136 6.22 -17.15 21.08
N VAL A 137 7.20 -17.47 20.24
CA VAL A 137 7.10 -17.33 18.78
C VAL A 137 5.97 -18.20 18.22
N ALA A 138 5.85 -19.46 18.66
CA ALA A 138 4.77 -20.35 18.22
C ALA A 138 3.37 -19.88 18.67
N MET A 139 3.29 -19.11 19.76
CA MET A 139 2.05 -18.47 20.22
C MET A 139 1.73 -17.18 19.47
N LEU A 140 2.74 -16.33 19.21
CA LEU A 140 2.60 -15.03 18.51
C LEU A 140 2.43 -15.17 16.98
N LYS A 141 2.91 -16.28 16.40
CA LYS A 141 2.78 -16.62 14.96
C LYS A 141 3.27 -15.50 14.02
N PRO A 142 4.48 -14.93 14.23
CA PRO A 142 4.99 -13.84 13.42
C PRO A 142 5.17 -14.25 11.96
N LYS A 143 5.08 -13.28 11.06
CA LYS A 143 5.45 -13.40 9.64
C LYS A 143 6.97 -13.29 9.47
N ARG A 144 7.59 -12.39 10.25
CA ARG A 144 9.03 -12.11 10.23
C ARG A 144 9.56 -11.92 11.64
N ILE A 145 10.80 -12.34 11.87
CA ILE A 145 11.57 -12.10 13.09
C ILE A 145 12.83 -11.32 12.73
N ILE A 146 13.12 -10.23 13.45
CA ILE A 146 14.44 -9.62 13.51
C ILE A 146 15.01 -9.92 14.89
N ILE A 147 16.09 -10.69 14.95
CA ILE A 147 16.68 -11.19 16.21
C ILE A 147 18.09 -10.63 16.41
N CYS A 148 18.33 -10.02 17.58
CA CYS A 148 19.57 -9.34 17.93
C CYS A 148 20.11 -9.83 19.29
N TYR A 149 21.10 -10.71 19.26
CA TYR A 149 21.90 -11.08 20.42
C TYR A 149 23.38 -11.02 20.12
N GLY A 150 24.18 -10.66 21.12
CA GLY A 150 25.64 -10.74 21.07
C GLY A 150 26.32 -9.77 22.02
N THR A 151 25.70 -8.63 22.33
CA THR A 151 26.17 -7.64 23.33
C THR A 151 26.49 -8.33 24.66
N ASN A 152 25.54 -9.11 25.18
CA ASN A 152 25.67 -9.88 26.42
C ASN A 152 26.47 -11.20 26.27
N ASN A 153 27.14 -11.40 25.13
CA ASN A 153 28.09 -12.49 24.85
C ASN A 153 29.52 -11.97 24.62
N LEU A 154 29.73 -10.65 24.64
CA LEU A 154 31.05 -10.02 24.63
C LEU A 154 31.76 -10.20 25.98
N GLY A 155 33.09 -10.16 25.95
CA GLY A 155 33.93 -10.21 27.15
C GLY A 155 35.40 -10.48 26.81
N GLY A 156 36.27 -9.58 27.25
CA GLY A 156 37.72 -9.71 27.10
C GLY A 156 38.20 -9.51 25.66
N SER A 157 39.31 -10.16 25.32
CA SER A 157 40.02 -9.96 24.05
C SER A 157 39.95 -11.16 23.09
N SER A 158 39.03 -12.10 23.31
CA SER A 158 38.90 -13.28 22.43
C SER A 158 38.00 -12.98 21.25
N THR A 159 38.52 -13.12 20.03
CA THR A 159 37.74 -13.04 18.79
C THR A 159 37.16 -14.40 18.36
N ASP A 160 37.39 -15.48 19.13
CA ASP A 160 36.80 -16.80 18.85
C ASP A 160 35.29 -16.79 19.14
N ALA A 161 34.51 -16.75 18.06
CA ALA A 161 33.05 -16.77 18.10
C ALA A 161 32.44 -18.18 18.18
N THR A 162 33.24 -19.26 18.10
CA THR A 162 32.75 -20.64 17.85
C THR A 162 31.64 -21.07 18.83
N SER A 163 31.84 -20.83 20.13
CA SER A 163 30.85 -21.18 21.17
C SER A 163 29.59 -20.29 21.10
N PHE A 164 29.76 -19.00 20.79
CA PHE A 164 28.66 -18.06 20.62
C PHE A 164 27.79 -18.44 19.40
N ILE A 165 28.40 -18.67 18.24
CA ILE A 165 27.73 -19.09 17.01
C ILE A 165 27.00 -20.43 17.19
N SER A 166 27.66 -21.45 17.75
CA SER A 166 27.03 -22.75 18.03
C SER A 166 25.81 -22.62 18.94
N THR A 167 25.90 -21.73 19.95
CA THR A 167 24.81 -21.46 20.89
C THR A 167 23.66 -20.70 20.25
N TYR A 168 23.95 -19.66 19.45
CA TYR A 168 22.94 -18.84 18.79
C TYR A 168 22.22 -19.63 17.68
N LEU A 169 22.96 -20.38 16.85
CA LEU A 169 22.39 -21.26 15.83
C LEU A 169 21.43 -22.30 16.43
N LYS A 170 21.76 -22.88 17.59
CA LYS A 170 20.85 -23.76 18.34
C LYS A 170 19.56 -23.03 18.76
N GLY A 171 19.66 -21.75 19.13
CA GLY A 171 18.50 -20.89 19.39
C GLY A 171 17.63 -20.68 18.15
N LEU A 172 18.23 -20.30 17.02
CA LEU A 172 17.53 -20.08 15.75
C LEU A 172 16.82 -21.36 15.26
N LYS A 173 17.52 -22.50 15.27
CA LYS A 173 16.96 -23.80 14.87
C LYS A 173 15.82 -24.27 15.78
N ALA A 174 15.83 -23.89 17.06
CA ALA A 174 14.70 -24.14 17.97
C ALA A 174 13.48 -23.24 17.65
N ILE A 175 13.70 -21.98 17.25
CA ILE A 175 12.64 -21.07 16.80
C ILE A 175 11.99 -21.58 15.51
N GLU A 176 12.78 -22.00 14.51
CA GLU A 176 12.27 -22.62 13.27
C GLU A 176 11.47 -23.90 13.55
N THR A 177 11.94 -24.73 14.50
CA THR A 177 11.25 -25.97 14.89
C THR A 177 9.90 -25.69 15.55
N ALA A 178 9.78 -24.59 16.30
CA ALA A 178 8.54 -24.17 16.94
C ALA A 178 7.58 -23.46 15.98
N TRP A 179 8.10 -22.71 15.00
CA TRP A 179 7.30 -21.97 14.02
C TRP A 179 8.03 -21.81 12.65
N PRO A 180 7.92 -22.81 11.74
CA PRO A 180 8.68 -22.84 10.49
C PRO A 180 8.18 -21.85 9.41
N TYR A 181 7.12 -21.10 9.72
CA TYR A 181 6.43 -20.22 8.76
C TYR A 181 6.94 -18.77 8.77
N CYS A 182 7.71 -18.38 9.78
CA CYS A 182 8.35 -17.06 9.80
C CYS A 182 9.65 -17.04 9.00
N ASP A 183 10.02 -15.85 8.51
CA ASP A 183 11.40 -15.57 8.09
C ASP A 183 12.22 -15.08 9.29
N ILE A 184 13.48 -15.52 9.39
CA ILE A 184 14.38 -15.14 10.48
C ILE A 184 15.55 -14.32 9.91
N ILE A 185 15.70 -13.10 10.44
CA ILE A 185 16.74 -12.14 10.09
C ILE A 185 17.59 -11.89 11.34
N VAL A 186 18.89 -12.20 11.27
CA VAL A 186 19.84 -11.88 12.33
C VAL A 186 20.30 -10.44 12.16
N SER A 187 20.19 -9.63 13.22
CA SER A 187 20.72 -8.27 13.24
C SER A 187 22.20 -8.28 13.65
N ALA A 188 23.00 -7.38 13.07
CA ALA A 188 24.35 -7.14 13.54
C ALA A 188 24.36 -6.67 15.01
N ILE A 189 25.33 -7.15 15.78
CA ILE A 189 25.66 -6.64 17.11
C ILE A 189 26.02 -5.16 16.97
N PRO A 190 25.36 -4.24 17.70
CA PRO A 190 25.63 -2.82 17.58
C PRO A 190 27.08 -2.44 17.96
N PRO A 191 27.64 -1.37 17.37
CA PRO A 191 28.96 -0.87 17.72
C PRO A 191 28.96 -0.25 19.13
N LEU A 192 30.14 -0.24 19.75
CA LEU A 192 30.40 0.35 21.07
C LEU A 192 30.93 1.78 20.93
N ASP A 193 30.72 2.63 21.93
CA ASP A 193 31.44 3.90 22.01
C ASP A 193 32.91 3.67 22.39
N LYS A 194 33.77 4.57 21.91
CA LYS A 194 35.16 4.70 22.32
C LYS A 194 35.30 5.06 23.81
N GLN A 195 34.36 5.84 24.35
CA GLN A 195 34.20 6.22 25.75
C GLN A 195 33.05 5.42 26.39
N ARG A 196 33.37 4.25 26.95
CA ARG A 196 32.41 3.33 27.60
C ARG A 196 32.88 2.94 29.00
N GLU A 197 31.97 2.64 29.92
CA GLU A 197 32.34 2.33 31.32
C GLU A 197 33.02 0.95 31.44
N ASN A 198 32.63 -0.04 30.64
CA ASN A 198 33.33 -1.34 30.56
C ASN A 198 34.26 -1.43 29.35
N THR A 199 35.54 -1.12 29.57
CA THR A 199 36.60 -1.18 28.54
C THR A 199 37.00 -2.60 28.14
N ASN A 200 36.55 -3.65 28.83
CA ASN A 200 36.78 -5.05 28.45
C ASN A 200 35.90 -5.52 27.28
N LEU A 201 34.91 -4.74 26.89
CA LEU A 201 34.18 -4.91 25.62
C LEU A 201 35.01 -4.24 24.52
N THR A 202 35.14 -4.83 23.33
CA THR A 202 35.99 -4.29 22.26
C THR A 202 35.33 -4.38 20.89
N MET A 203 35.52 -3.35 20.05
CA MET A 203 35.05 -3.38 18.65
C MET A 203 35.66 -4.55 17.87
N THR A 204 36.94 -4.88 18.12
CA THR A 204 37.59 -6.06 17.52
C THR A 204 36.85 -7.38 17.79
N GLN A 205 36.20 -7.52 18.95
CA GLN A 205 35.34 -8.67 19.25
C GLN A 205 33.96 -8.55 18.59
N VAL A 206 33.37 -7.35 18.55
CA VAL A 206 32.10 -7.07 17.85
C VAL A 206 32.21 -7.35 16.35
N ASP A 207 33.24 -6.82 15.68
CA ASP A 207 33.48 -7.01 14.25
C ASP A 207 33.73 -8.49 13.92
N ALA A 208 34.52 -9.20 14.75
CA ALA A 208 34.77 -10.63 14.58
C ALA A 208 33.50 -11.48 14.78
N TYR A 209 32.67 -11.15 15.77
CA TYR A 209 31.40 -11.84 16.00
C TYR A 209 30.38 -11.53 14.89
N ASN A 210 30.32 -10.28 14.39
CA ASN A 210 29.47 -9.91 13.26
C ASN A 210 29.88 -10.64 11.97
N ALA A 211 31.18 -10.74 11.67
CA ALA A 211 31.67 -11.54 10.55
C ALA A 211 31.27 -13.03 10.68
N ALA A 212 31.40 -13.59 11.87
CA ALA A 212 30.98 -14.96 12.15
C ALA A 212 29.45 -15.17 12.09
N LEU A 213 28.65 -14.15 12.42
CA LEU A 213 27.20 -14.17 12.25
C LEU A 213 26.79 -14.15 10.78
N ILE A 214 27.49 -13.37 9.93
CA ILE A 214 27.26 -13.38 8.48
C ILE A 214 27.54 -14.77 7.91
N GLN A 215 28.68 -15.39 8.25
CA GLN A 215 29.01 -16.76 7.84
C GLN A 215 27.96 -17.77 8.34
N MET A 216 27.56 -17.70 9.61
CA MET A 216 26.50 -18.56 10.16
C MET A 216 25.19 -18.42 9.38
N CYS A 217 24.82 -17.20 8.96
CA CYS A 217 23.62 -16.95 8.18
C CYS A 217 23.73 -17.56 6.77
N GLU A 218 24.86 -17.39 6.10
CA GLU A 218 25.11 -17.94 4.77
C GLU A 218 25.07 -19.48 4.78
N GLU A 219 25.77 -20.12 5.72
CA GLU A 219 25.82 -21.58 5.87
C GLU A 219 24.46 -22.22 6.22
N ASN A 220 23.52 -21.45 6.78
CA ASN A 220 22.24 -21.96 7.29
C ASN A 220 20.99 -21.37 6.61
N GLY A 221 21.17 -20.51 5.61
CA GLY A 221 20.08 -19.91 4.82
C GLY A 221 19.34 -18.73 5.48
N TYR A 222 19.84 -18.18 6.59
CA TYR A 222 19.25 -16.99 7.22
C TYR A 222 19.62 -15.71 6.48
N LYS A 223 18.88 -14.63 6.77
CA LYS A 223 19.24 -13.27 6.34
C LYS A 223 19.95 -12.50 7.44
N PHE A 224 20.81 -11.57 7.05
CA PHE A 224 21.57 -10.71 7.96
C PHE A 224 21.29 -9.23 7.68
N LEU A 225 20.85 -8.50 8.70
CA LEU A 225 20.64 -7.06 8.67
C LEU A 225 21.92 -6.37 9.19
N ASN A 226 22.70 -5.76 8.31
CA ASN A 226 23.99 -5.15 8.67
C ASN A 226 23.86 -3.75 9.30
N SER A 227 23.07 -3.64 10.37
CA SER A 227 22.81 -2.38 11.08
C SER A 227 24.05 -1.67 11.63
N ALA A 228 25.23 -2.31 11.61
CA ALA A 228 26.50 -1.65 11.85
C ALA A 228 26.78 -0.52 10.84
N GLU A 229 26.31 -0.60 9.59
CA GLU A 229 26.52 0.43 8.55
C GLU A 229 25.88 1.78 8.91
N VAL A 230 24.69 1.78 9.55
CA VAL A 230 24.05 3.02 9.99
C VAL A 230 24.55 3.47 11.37
N LEU A 231 24.95 2.55 12.24
CA LEU A 231 25.30 2.86 13.63
C LEU A 231 26.78 3.18 13.87
N ARG A 232 27.69 2.67 13.02
CA ARG A 232 29.15 2.85 13.15
C ARG A 232 29.61 4.07 12.36
N ASP A 233 30.60 4.77 12.89
CA ASP A 233 31.39 5.75 12.16
C ASP A 233 32.58 5.03 11.50
N ASP A 234 32.59 4.96 10.17
CA ASP A 234 33.62 4.22 9.43
C ASP A 234 35.01 4.90 9.40
N ALA A 235 35.09 6.19 9.77
CA ALA A 235 36.35 6.91 9.88
C ALA A 235 37.11 6.57 11.18
N THR A 236 36.39 6.15 12.23
CA THR A 236 36.95 5.86 13.57
C THR A 236 36.79 4.41 14.02
N GLY A 237 35.82 3.68 13.46
CA GLY A 237 35.51 2.28 13.80
C GLY A 237 34.67 2.09 15.07
N TRP A 238 34.09 3.15 15.64
CA TRP A 238 33.24 3.11 16.85
C TRP A 238 31.79 3.46 16.52
N ALA A 239 30.89 3.42 17.51
CA ALA A 239 29.57 4.03 17.36
C ALA A 239 29.70 5.52 16.98
N LYS A 240 28.75 6.03 16.18
CA LYS A 240 28.63 7.46 15.89
C LYS A 240 28.40 8.27 17.18
N THR A 241 28.79 9.54 17.17
CA THR A 241 28.55 10.45 18.31
C THR A 241 27.07 10.50 18.67
N ASP A 242 26.76 10.44 19.96
CA ASP A 242 25.40 10.41 20.54
C ASP A 242 24.53 9.20 20.16
N TYR A 243 25.09 8.14 19.54
CA TYR A 243 24.34 6.91 19.20
C TYR A 243 24.30 5.89 20.36
N THR A 244 25.08 6.09 21.42
CA THR A 244 24.97 5.31 22.65
C THR A 244 24.62 6.18 23.85
N LEU A 245 24.03 5.56 24.87
CA LEU A 245 23.92 6.13 26.20
C LEU A 245 25.30 6.28 26.84
N SER A 246 25.37 7.06 27.93
CA SER A 246 26.57 7.32 28.73
C SER A 246 27.31 6.11 29.34
N ASP A 247 26.83 4.88 29.13
CA ASP A 247 27.59 3.64 29.41
C ASP A 247 28.48 3.20 28.23
N GLY A 248 28.22 3.71 27.02
CA GLY A 248 28.92 3.42 25.76
C GLY A 248 28.60 2.05 25.14
N VAL A 249 27.45 1.46 25.50
CA VAL A 249 27.04 0.10 25.05
C VAL A 249 25.57 0.05 24.63
N HIS A 250 24.67 0.73 25.34
CA HIS A 250 23.26 0.76 24.99
C HIS A 250 22.96 1.85 23.96
N LEU A 251 22.04 1.58 23.03
CA LEU A 251 21.63 2.56 22.02
C LEU A 251 20.79 3.70 22.61
N SER A 252 20.99 4.92 22.10
CA SER A 252 20.16 6.10 22.37
C SER A 252 18.90 6.14 21.51
N LYS A 253 17.97 7.07 21.79
CA LYS A 253 16.83 7.33 20.88
C LYS A 253 17.31 7.56 19.43
N THR A 254 18.33 8.39 19.24
CA THR A 254 18.88 8.74 17.92
C THR A 254 19.31 7.50 17.14
N ALA A 255 20.07 6.61 17.78
CA ALA A 255 20.50 5.36 17.16
C ALA A 255 19.34 4.41 16.85
N VAL A 256 18.31 4.36 17.71
CA VAL A 256 17.13 3.53 17.44
C VAL A 256 16.29 4.10 16.29
N THR A 257 16.15 5.43 16.17
CA THR A 257 15.52 6.05 14.99
C THR A 257 16.24 5.64 13.69
N GLU A 258 17.55 5.75 13.65
CA GLU A 258 18.37 5.35 12.50
C GLU A 258 18.30 3.84 12.23
N TYR A 259 18.30 3.01 13.29
CA TYR A 259 18.10 1.56 13.17
C TYR A 259 16.75 1.22 12.51
N PHE A 260 15.64 1.83 12.94
CA PHE A 260 14.32 1.58 12.34
C PHE A 260 14.15 2.18 10.94
N THR A 261 14.94 3.19 10.57
CA THR A 261 15.08 3.62 9.17
C THR A 261 15.89 2.63 8.34
N TYR A 262 16.98 2.07 8.89
CA TYR A 262 17.77 1.04 8.22
C TYR A 262 16.97 -0.27 8.04
N VAL A 263 16.20 -0.71 9.04
CA VAL A 263 15.27 -1.86 8.95
C VAL A 263 14.26 -1.69 7.80
N ARG A 264 13.68 -0.50 7.62
CA ARG A 264 12.73 -0.21 6.53
C ARG A 264 13.39 -0.13 5.17
N THR A 265 14.62 0.37 5.10
CA THR A 265 15.38 0.53 3.84
C THR A 265 16.23 -0.69 3.48
N HIS A 266 16.14 -1.79 4.22
CA HIS A 266 16.78 -3.09 3.92
C HIS A 266 15.74 -4.21 4.13
N ALA A 267 14.55 -4.00 3.58
CA ALA A 267 13.37 -4.78 3.91
C ALA A 267 13.33 -6.14 3.18
N TYR A 268 13.33 -7.24 3.95
CA TYR A 268 13.13 -8.58 3.41
C TYR A 268 11.64 -8.90 3.32
N VAL A 269 11.06 -8.65 2.15
CA VAL A 269 9.64 -8.92 1.85
C VAL A 269 9.50 -10.23 1.08
N THR A 270 8.50 -11.01 1.48
CA THR A 270 8.24 -12.40 1.08
C THR A 270 6.73 -12.68 1.14
N ASP A 271 6.30 -13.74 0.45
CA ASP A 271 4.94 -14.26 0.58
C ASP A 271 4.65 -14.75 2.01
N ASP A 272 3.44 -14.51 2.51
CA ASP A 272 3.05 -14.96 3.85
C ASP A 272 2.79 -16.49 3.86
N ARG A 273 3.79 -17.24 4.30
CA ARG A 273 3.77 -18.72 4.36
C ARG A 273 2.92 -19.28 5.51
N ARG A 274 2.33 -18.44 6.38
CA ARG A 274 1.63 -18.89 7.59
C ARG A 274 0.29 -19.59 7.29
N PRO A 275 -0.08 -20.66 8.01
CA PRO A 275 -1.39 -21.29 7.86
C PRO A 275 -2.53 -20.30 8.13
N GLN A 276 -3.48 -20.21 7.20
CA GLN A 276 -4.65 -19.36 7.33
C GLN A 276 -5.92 -20.18 7.59
N PRO A 277 -6.82 -19.72 8.49
CA PRO A 277 -6.67 -18.56 9.36
C PRO A 277 -5.64 -18.80 10.49
N LEU A 278 -4.91 -17.76 10.88
CA LEU A 278 -3.93 -17.81 12.00
C LEU A 278 -4.53 -18.31 13.34
N GLY A 279 -5.85 -18.24 13.49
CA GLY A 279 -6.56 -18.56 14.74
C GLY A 279 -6.32 -17.51 15.82
N ASN A 280 -6.53 -17.89 17.09
CA ASN A 280 -6.27 -16.97 18.20
C ASN A 280 -4.76 -16.70 18.34
N ILE A 281 -4.41 -15.44 18.58
CA ILE A 281 -3.08 -14.96 18.97
C ILE A 281 -3.24 -14.30 20.34
N PRO A 282 -2.60 -14.81 21.41
CA PRO A 282 -2.79 -14.29 22.76
C PRO A 282 -2.07 -12.95 22.95
N THR A 283 -2.69 -12.01 23.63
CA THR A 283 -2.11 -10.70 23.94
C THR A 283 -0.91 -10.85 24.91
N PRO A 284 0.33 -10.51 24.51
CA PRO A 284 1.48 -10.57 25.39
C PRO A 284 1.42 -9.50 26.48
N VAL A 285 2.11 -9.77 27.58
CA VAL A 285 2.35 -8.89 28.72
C VAL A 285 3.79 -8.36 28.69
N GLY A 286 4.67 -9.01 27.91
CA GLY A 286 6.08 -8.69 27.80
C GLY A 286 6.96 -9.39 28.84
N PRO A 287 8.29 -9.30 28.71
CA PRO A 287 9.21 -9.90 29.67
C PRO A 287 9.20 -9.17 31.03
N PRO A 288 9.16 -9.89 32.18
CA PRO A 288 9.24 -9.27 33.50
C PRO A 288 10.51 -8.43 33.70
N VAL A 289 10.34 -7.23 34.27
CA VAL A 289 11.47 -6.38 34.67
C VAL A 289 12.38 -7.11 35.68
N ASN A 290 13.70 -6.91 35.56
CA ASN A 290 14.72 -7.58 36.39
C ASN A 290 14.74 -9.13 36.31
N LEU A 291 14.07 -9.78 35.34
CA LEU A 291 14.06 -11.25 35.17
C LEU A 291 15.45 -11.90 35.24
N ILE A 292 16.43 -11.33 34.53
CA ILE A 292 17.85 -11.63 34.74
C ILE A 292 18.39 -10.60 35.74
N SER A 293 18.99 -11.07 36.84
CA SER A 293 19.55 -10.21 37.90
C SER A 293 21.06 -9.98 37.80
N GLN A 294 21.78 -10.88 37.12
CA GLN A 294 23.21 -10.75 36.83
C GLN A 294 23.45 -9.85 35.62
N ASP A 295 24.68 -9.38 35.44
CA ASP A 295 25.09 -8.62 34.27
C ASP A 295 26.32 -9.26 33.61
N PRO A 296 26.19 -9.86 32.41
CA PRO A 296 27.33 -10.38 31.66
C PRO A 296 28.36 -9.32 31.28
N ILE A 297 27.93 -8.07 31.07
CA ILE A 297 28.76 -6.95 30.61
C ILE A 297 29.03 -5.90 31.70
N ALA A 298 28.63 -6.15 32.94
CA ALA A 298 28.94 -5.37 34.13
C ALA A 298 28.57 -3.86 34.10
N VAL A 299 27.58 -3.45 33.30
CA VAL A 299 27.06 -2.05 33.27
C VAL A 299 26.05 -1.77 34.40
N ARG A 300 25.54 -2.80 35.09
CA ARG A 300 24.84 -2.74 36.40
C ARG A 300 25.80 -2.43 37.55
N GLY A 301 26.63 -1.40 37.41
CA GLY A 301 27.50 -0.92 38.47
C GLY A 301 26.70 -0.30 39.64
N ALA A 302 27.39 0.51 40.44
CA ALA A 302 26.70 1.40 41.39
C ALA A 302 25.80 2.44 40.67
N LYS A 303 26.02 2.63 39.36
CA LYS A 303 25.24 3.48 38.45
C LYS A 303 24.46 2.64 37.44
N VAL A 304 23.51 3.29 36.78
CA VAL A 304 22.79 2.81 35.59
C VAL A 304 22.54 4.00 34.65
N PRO A 305 22.32 3.78 33.35
CA PRO A 305 22.04 4.88 32.43
C PRO A 305 20.69 5.55 32.75
N LEU A 306 20.64 6.86 32.50
CA LEU A 306 19.45 7.70 32.47
C LEU A 306 19.47 8.46 31.16
N GLU A 307 18.35 8.48 30.44
CA GLU A 307 18.19 9.28 29.23
C GLU A 307 16.96 10.17 29.34
N PHE A 308 17.10 11.41 28.89
CA PHE A 308 16.02 12.38 28.73
C PHE A 308 15.80 12.59 27.24
N VAL A 309 14.60 12.33 26.77
CA VAL A 309 14.24 12.38 25.35
C VAL A 309 13.06 13.33 25.12
N ALA A 310 13.00 13.95 23.95
CA ALA A 310 11.87 14.78 23.54
C ALA A 310 10.92 14.03 22.59
N THR A 311 9.64 14.38 22.66
CA THR A 311 8.66 14.23 21.58
C THR A 311 8.84 15.37 20.55
N ASN A 312 8.04 15.38 19.48
CA ASN A 312 8.01 16.52 18.55
C ASN A 312 7.57 17.81 19.27
N GLY A 313 8.09 18.97 18.84
CA GLY A 313 7.73 20.28 19.41
C GLY A 313 8.58 20.76 20.59
N GLY A 314 9.73 20.13 20.84
CA GLY A 314 10.68 20.65 21.81
C GLY A 314 11.98 19.84 21.90
N LYS A 315 12.88 20.32 22.76
CA LYS A 315 14.24 19.81 22.95
C LYS A 315 14.62 19.75 24.42
N ILE A 316 15.66 18.98 24.74
CA ILE A 316 16.20 18.88 26.10
C ILE A 316 17.41 19.80 26.23
N SER A 317 17.39 20.70 27.22
CA SER A 317 18.53 21.53 27.60
C SER A 317 19.22 20.93 28.83
N GLY A 318 20.53 20.69 28.73
CA GLY A 318 21.34 19.99 29.72
C GLY A 318 21.89 18.65 29.21
N SER A 319 22.45 17.83 30.09
CA SER A 319 22.98 16.50 29.72
C SER A 319 21.84 15.51 29.52
N ALA A 320 21.47 15.27 28.25
CA ALA A 320 20.38 14.36 27.88
C ALA A 320 20.68 12.88 28.18
N SER A 321 21.94 12.42 28.11
CA SER A 321 22.35 11.12 28.65
C SER A 321 23.22 11.30 29.89
N GLN A 322 22.93 10.54 30.96
CA GLN A 322 23.64 10.62 32.24
C GLN A 322 23.82 9.24 32.88
N LEU A 323 24.93 9.04 33.58
CA LEU A 323 25.22 7.77 34.25
C LEU A 323 25.04 7.94 35.77
N VAL A 324 23.86 7.59 36.28
CA VAL A 324 23.37 8.02 37.59
C VAL A 324 23.47 6.90 38.62
N LYS A 325 24.04 7.20 39.79
CA LYS A 325 24.14 6.25 40.90
C LYS A 325 22.74 5.88 41.42
N LYS A 326 22.48 4.60 41.67
CA LYS A 326 21.21 4.15 42.28
C LYS A 326 20.98 4.83 43.62
N GLY A 327 19.79 5.37 43.84
CA GLY A 327 19.42 6.17 45.01
C GLY A 327 19.96 7.61 45.02
N ALA A 328 20.58 8.10 43.93
CA ALA A 328 21.08 9.46 43.82
C ALA A 328 20.32 10.28 42.76
N THR A 329 20.33 11.60 42.93
CA THR A 329 19.74 12.56 41.99
C THR A 329 20.66 12.81 40.81
N ALA A 330 20.08 12.85 39.61
CA ALA A 330 20.71 13.24 38.36
C ALA A 330 21.03 14.74 38.33
N SER A 331 21.86 15.17 37.37
CA SER A 331 21.92 16.58 36.99
C SER A 331 20.59 17.01 36.40
N ALA A 332 20.10 18.18 36.78
CA ALA A 332 18.84 18.70 36.24
C ALA A 332 18.94 18.94 34.73
N VAL A 333 17.83 18.69 34.03
CA VAL A 333 17.61 19.11 32.63
C VAL A 333 16.32 19.91 32.54
N THR A 334 16.17 20.69 31.48
CA THR A 334 14.96 21.46 31.19
C THR A 334 14.37 21.05 29.84
N ALA A 335 13.09 20.70 29.82
CA ALA A 335 12.32 20.60 28.59
C ALA A 335 12.07 22.01 28.05
N VAL A 336 12.54 22.29 26.83
CA VAL A 336 12.43 23.61 26.18
C VAL A 336 11.57 23.44 24.92
N PRO A 337 10.31 23.92 24.91
CA PRO A 337 9.47 23.90 23.72
C PRO A 337 10.13 24.60 22.52
N ASP A 338 9.70 24.23 21.33
CA ASP A 338 9.93 25.01 20.11
C ASP A 338 8.78 26.01 19.91
N ASP A 339 8.98 27.00 19.03
CA ASP A 339 7.98 28.06 18.80
C ASP A 339 6.65 27.45 18.31
N GLY A 340 5.53 27.83 18.94
CA GLY A 340 4.21 27.25 18.68
C GLY A 340 3.87 26.00 19.49
N PHE A 341 4.69 25.62 20.47
CA PHE A 341 4.43 24.50 21.38
C PHE A 341 4.51 24.91 22.86
N VAL A 342 3.81 24.16 23.70
CA VAL A 342 3.89 24.22 25.18
C VAL A 342 4.33 22.87 25.74
N PHE A 343 5.00 22.91 26.89
CA PHE A 343 5.42 21.72 27.61
C PHE A 343 4.23 21.07 28.34
N ALA A 344 3.94 19.81 28.02
CA ALA A 344 2.78 19.05 28.49
C ALA A 344 3.07 18.09 29.66
N GLY A 345 4.34 17.90 30.03
CA GLY A 345 4.77 17.05 31.13
C GLY A 345 5.87 16.06 30.78
N TRP A 346 6.41 15.37 31.78
CA TRP A 346 7.34 14.24 31.61
C TRP A 346 6.65 12.92 31.93
N THR A 347 7.02 11.84 31.24
CA THR A 347 6.75 10.45 31.65
C THR A 347 8.04 9.64 31.75
N SER A 348 8.18 8.86 32.81
CA SER A 348 9.23 7.86 33.01
C SER A 348 8.83 6.51 32.42
N SER A 349 9.80 5.77 31.88
CA SER A 349 9.67 4.34 31.56
C SER A 349 9.35 3.46 32.77
N THR A 350 9.37 4.01 33.99
CA THR A 350 8.90 3.38 35.24
C THR A 350 7.46 3.75 35.60
N GLY A 351 6.70 4.39 34.71
CA GLY A 351 5.29 4.77 34.92
C GLY A 351 5.05 5.99 35.83
N ALA A 352 6.09 6.76 36.16
CA ALA A 352 5.97 8.01 36.92
C ALA A 352 5.84 9.23 36.00
N SER A 353 5.13 10.27 36.42
CA SER A 353 4.95 11.51 35.64
C SER A 353 5.33 12.77 36.44
N TYR A 354 5.77 13.83 35.75
CA TYR A 354 6.23 15.08 36.37
C TYR A 354 5.76 16.30 35.57
N SER A 355 5.37 17.39 36.25
CA SER A 355 4.77 18.59 35.62
C SER A 355 5.68 19.82 35.58
N SER A 356 6.95 19.70 35.95
CA SER A 356 7.93 20.79 35.92
C SER A 356 8.81 20.68 34.68
N GLU A 357 8.93 21.77 33.90
CA GLU A 357 9.83 21.85 32.73
C GLU A 357 11.26 21.44 33.09
N THR A 358 11.77 22.00 34.21
CA THR A 358 13.05 21.58 34.80
C THR A 358 12.85 20.40 35.72
N LEU A 359 13.51 19.27 35.42
CA LEU A 359 13.38 18.01 36.15
C LEU A 359 14.71 17.60 36.80
N SER A 360 14.65 17.34 38.10
CA SER A 360 15.73 16.70 38.89
C SER A 360 15.29 15.30 39.31
N PHE A 361 15.59 14.30 38.49
CA PHE A 361 15.18 12.91 38.74
C PHE A 361 16.10 12.20 39.74
N THR A 362 15.55 11.41 40.67
CA THR A 362 16.32 10.53 41.56
C THR A 362 16.18 9.08 41.09
N MET A 363 17.31 8.46 40.76
CA MET A 363 17.36 7.09 40.23
C MET A 363 16.90 6.08 41.30
N PRO A 364 15.93 5.19 41.02
CA PRO A 364 15.49 4.17 41.97
C PRO A 364 16.63 3.28 42.46
N SER A 365 16.57 2.87 43.73
CA SER A 365 17.60 2.02 44.36
C SER A 365 17.69 0.62 43.72
N ASP A 366 16.59 0.16 43.12
CA ASP A 366 16.35 -1.14 42.49
C ASP A 366 16.41 -1.10 40.95
N ALA A 367 16.78 0.05 40.37
CA ALA A 367 16.85 0.25 38.92
C ALA A 367 17.70 -0.83 38.20
N ASN A 368 17.25 -1.25 37.02
CA ASN A 368 17.81 -2.38 36.26
C ASN A 368 18.87 -1.95 35.22
N ALA A 369 19.49 -2.91 34.50
CA ALA A 369 20.57 -2.61 33.54
C ALA A 369 20.13 -1.72 32.36
N GLY A 370 18.85 -1.80 31.98
CA GLY A 370 18.24 -0.94 30.96
C GLY A 370 18.05 0.52 31.39
N GLY A 371 18.34 0.85 32.66
CA GLY A 371 18.25 2.21 33.16
C GLY A 371 16.82 2.74 33.25
N VAL A 372 16.67 4.03 32.99
CA VAL A 372 15.37 4.73 32.89
C VAL A 372 15.42 5.71 31.70
N VAL A 373 14.31 5.82 30.98
CA VAL A 373 14.09 6.86 29.96
C VAL A 373 13.00 7.82 30.48
N LEU A 374 13.23 9.12 30.34
CA LEU A 374 12.30 10.19 30.69
C LEU A 374 11.93 10.99 29.43
N THR A 375 10.69 10.85 29.00
CA THR A 375 10.17 11.52 27.81
C THR A 375 9.50 12.84 28.19
N ALA A 376 10.01 13.96 27.66
CA ALA A 376 9.32 15.24 27.66
C ALA A 376 8.26 15.26 26.55
N HIS A 377 7.03 15.54 26.95
CA HIS A 377 5.87 15.72 26.07
C HIS A 377 5.67 17.20 25.79
N PHE A 378 5.43 17.51 24.53
CA PHE A 378 5.02 18.83 24.08
C PHE A 378 3.71 18.71 23.31
N THR A 379 2.88 19.75 23.39
CA THR A 379 1.64 19.88 22.62
C THR A 379 1.68 21.21 21.89
N ALA A 380 1.15 21.26 20.67
CA ALA A 380 1.00 22.53 19.97
C ALA A 380 0.12 23.49 20.79
N ASP A 381 0.49 24.76 20.81
CA ASP A 381 -0.32 25.86 21.35
C ASP A 381 -1.41 26.27 20.32
N GLU A 382 -2.20 27.30 20.59
CA GLU A 382 -3.02 27.94 19.55
C GLU A 382 -2.10 28.56 18.47
N HIS A 383 -2.23 28.10 17.22
CA HIS A 383 -1.36 28.49 16.09
C HIS A 383 -2.13 28.54 14.77
N GLU A 384 -1.61 29.27 13.78
CA GLU A 384 -2.09 29.20 12.40
C GLU A 384 -1.50 27.96 11.70
N HIS A 385 -2.33 27.19 11.00
CA HIS A 385 -1.92 25.89 10.45
C HIS A 385 -1.12 26.08 9.15
N ASN A 386 0.18 25.80 9.20
CA ASN A 386 1.06 25.75 8.03
C ASN A 386 1.15 24.31 7.49
N TYR A 387 0.37 23.99 6.46
CA TYR A 387 0.30 22.65 5.86
C TYR A 387 1.35 22.45 4.77
N VAL A 388 2.07 21.33 4.82
CA VAL A 388 3.03 20.88 3.79
C VAL A 388 2.62 19.52 3.23
N GLU A 389 2.84 19.31 1.93
CA GLU A 389 2.51 18.06 1.23
C GLU A 389 3.27 16.87 1.82
N ILE A 390 2.57 15.77 2.10
CA ILE A 390 3.18 14.54 2.60
C ILE A 390 3.68 13.74 1.39
N GLU A 391 4.99 13.64 1.24
CA GLU A 391 5.66 12.92 0.15
C GLU A 391 5.13 11.48 0.03
N GLY A 392 4.84 11.05 -1.21
CA GLY A 392 4.30 9.72 -1.50
C GLY A 392 2.78 9.55 -1.31
N THR A 393 2.06 10.53 -0.75
CA THR A 393 0.59 10.44 -0.60
C THR A 393 -0.21 10.90 -1.83
N LYS A 394 0.43 11.60 -2.77
CA LYS A 394 -0.23 12.19 -3.95
C LYS A 394 -0.60 11.11 -4.98
N VAL A 395 -1.90 10.86 -5.12
CA VAL A 395 -2.51 10.10 -6.21
C VAL A 395 -3.06 11.11 -7.23
N ALA A 396 -2.59 11.06 -8.47
CA ALA A 396 -3.09 11.96 -9.53
C ALA A 396 -4.48 11.54 -10.01
N ALA A 397 -5.37 12.52 -10.23
CA ALA A 397 -6.70 12.29 -10.79
C ALA A 397 -6.63 11.73 -12.22
N THR A 398 -7.55 10.83 -12.57
CA THR A 398 -7.67 10.23 -13.90
C THR A 398 -8.91 10.76 -14.63
N CYS A 399 -9.28 10.18 -15.77
CA CYS A 399 -10.54 10.53 -16.44
C CYS A 399 -11.79 10.03 -15.69
N LEU A 400 -11.64 9.00 -14.83
CA LEU A 400 -12.74 8.27 -14.21
C LEU A 400 -12.65 8.23 -12.67
N THR A 401 -11.49 8.53 -12.09
CA THR A 401 -11.25 8.49 -10.64
C THR A 401 -10.68 9.81 -10.16
N ASP A 402 -11.16 10.25 -9.00
CA ASP A 402 -10.55 11.37 -8.27
C ASP A 402 -9.10 11.02 -7.87
N GLY A 403 -8.28 12.06 -7.76
CA GLY A 403 -6.98 12.03 -7.13
C GLY A 403 -7.05 12.57 -5.71
N THR A 404 -6.09 12.20 -4.87
CA THR A 404 -5.99 12.65 -3.48
C THR A 404 -4.58 13.11 -3.16
N CYS A 405 -4.45 14.04 -2.22
CA CYS A 405 -3.16 14.46 -1.70
C CYS A 405 -3.31 14.83 -0.21
N GLN A 406 -2.42 14.32 0.64
CA GLN A 406 -2.46 14.63 2.06
C GLN A 406 -1.43 15.68 2.43
N TYR A 407 -1.80 16.60 3.31
CA TYR A 407 -0.95 17.66 3.81
C TYR A 407 -0.90 17.63 5.33
N LYS A 408 0.29 17.76 5.91
CA LYS A 408 0.51 17.76 7.36
C LYS A 408 0.83 19.17 7.86
N CYS A 409 0.19 19.61 8.93
CA CYS A 409 0.58 20.85 9.61
C CYS A 409 1.98 20.69 10.22
N THR A 410 2.90 21.62 9.95
CA THR A 410 4.29 21.55 10.46
C THR A 410 4.41 21.73 11.98
N ILE A 411 3.33 22.16 12.64
CA ILE A 411 3.28 22.38 14.10
C ILE A 411 2.51 21.21 14.75
N CYS A 412 1.17 21.24 14.79
CA CYS A 412 0.40 20.19 15.48
C CYS A 412 0.47 18.79 14.84
N GLY A 413 0.92 18.67 13.59
CA GLY A 413 0.96 17.40 12.87
C GLY A 413 -0.40 16.88 12.42
N GLU A 414 -1.48 17.67 12.52
CA GLU A 414 -2.77 17.38 11.90
C GLU A 414 -2.59 17.12 10.40
N ILE A 415 -3.32 16.13 9.88
CA ILE A 415 -3.32 15.78 8.46
C ILE A 415 -4.69 16.13 7.87
N ILE A 416 -4.68 16.93 6.81
CA ILE A 416 -5.84 17.16 5.94
C ILE A 416 -5.63 16.41 4.62
N GLU A 417 -6.73 16.08 3.94
CA GLU A 417 -6.71 15.48 2.61
C GLU A 417 -7.45 16.40 1.63
N GLU A 418 -6.83 16.71 0.50
CA GLU A 418 -7.42 17.45 -0.61
C GLU A 418 -7.76 16.48 -1.75
N THR A 419 -9.00 16.54 -2.24
CA THR A 419 -9.48 15.75 -3.37
C THR A 419 -9.38 16.57 -4.65
N THR A 420 -8.68 16.05 -5.65
CA THR A 420 -8.71 16.58 -7.03
C THR A 420 -9.70 15.74 -7.84
N TYR A 421 -10.86 16.29 -8.16
CA TYR A 421 -11.92 15.54 -8.85
C TYR A 421 -11.46 15.01 -10.23
N ALA A 422 -12.05 13.88 -10.64
CA ALA A 422 -11.79 13.23 -11.91
C ALA A 422 -11.82 14.23 -13.09
N LEU A 423 -10.79 14.18 -13.92
CA LEU A 423 -10.50 15.18 -14.96
C LEU A 423 -11.51 15.17 -16.12
N GLY A 424 -12.33 14.12 -16.21
CA GLY A 424 -13.15 13.80 -17.37
C GLY A 424 -12.36 13.43 -18.63
N HIS A 425 -13.07 13.01 -19.67
CA HIS A 425 -12.48 12.68 -20.96
C HIS A 425 -12.22 13.94 -21.80
N ASP A 426 -11.04 13.95 -22.45
CA ASP A 426 -10.56 15.02 -23.33
C ASP A 426 -10.53 14.48 -24.75
N TRP A 427 -11.66 14.60 -25.44
CA TRP A 427 -11.87 14.02 -26.75
C TRP A 427 -11.03 14.72 -27.83
N ASP A 428 -10.50 13.94 -28.79
CA ASP A 428 -9.97 14.45 -30.05
C ASP A 428 -11.05 15.07 -30.96
N GLU A 429 -10.66 15.50 -32.15
CA GLU A 429 -11.57 16.11 -33.14
C GLU A 429 -12.52 15.06 -33.79
N GLY A 430 -12.35 13.78 -33.47
CA GLY A 430 -13.07 12.66 -34.05
C GLY A 430 -12.48 12.18 -35.39
N THR A 431 -12.47 10.87 -35.60
CA THR A 431 -12.18 10.25 -36.91
C THR A 431 -13.48 9.84 -37.58
N THR A 432 -13.70 10.34 -38.80
CA THR A 432 -14.90 10.06 -39.60
C THR A 432 -14.80 8.72 -40.34
N TYR A 433 -15.77 7.85 -40.11
CA TYR A 433 -16.01 6.60 -40.83
C TYR A 433 -17.31 6.70 -41.66
N SER A 434 -17.67 5.63 -42.38
CA SER A 434 -18.85 5.62 -43.26
C SER A 434 -20.20 5.74 -42.55
N ASP A 435 -20.28 5.33 -41.29
CA ASP A 435 -21.51 5.25 -40.49
C ASP A 435 -21.44 6.05 -39.18
N ALA A 436 -20.30 6.66 -38.85
CA ALA A 436 -20.05 7.27 -37.55
C ALA A 436 -18.82 8.18 -37.50
N ILE A 437 -18.76 9.01 -36.47
CA ILE A 437 -17.54 9.64 -35.96
C ILE A 437 -17.12 8.88 -34.70
N VAL A 438 -15.86 8.48 -34.61
CA VAL A 438 -15.27 7.87 -33.40
C VAL A 438 -14.31 8.88 -32.78
N TYR A 439 -14.57 9.26 -31.53
CA TYR A 439 -13.72 10.15 -30.75
C TYR A 439 -12.87 9.35 -29.79
N THR A 440 -11.58 9.67 -29.67
CA THR A 440 -10.67 9.06 -28.69
C THR A 440 -10.29 10.07 -27.61
N CYS A 441 -10.30 9.65 -26.34
CA CYS A 441 -9.83 10.48 -25.24
C CYS A 441 -8.29 10.55 -25.23
N LYS A 442 -7.72 11.75 -25.43
CA LYS A 442 -6.28 12.02 -25.47
C LYS A 442 -5.52 11.60 -24.20
N ARG A 443 -6.22 11.46 -23.07
CA ARG A 443 -5.66 11.17 -21.75
C ARG A 443 -5.66 9.69 -21.38
N CYS A 444 -6.63 8.90 -21.86
CA CYS A 444 -6.81 7.50 -21.42
C CYS A 444 -7.12 6.49 -22.54
N GLY A 445 -7.29 6.94 -23.79
CA GLY A 445 -7.60 6.05 -24.92
C GLY A 445 -9.04 5.52 -24.98
N GLU A 446 -9.92 5.90 -24.03
CA GLU A 446 -11.37 5.66 -24.11
C GLU A 446 -11.94 6.12 -25.46
N GLN A 447 -12.96 5.44 -25.98
CA GLN A 447 -13.61 5.82 -27.24
C GLN A 447 -15.12 5.96 -27.11
N LYS A 448 -15.69 7.02 -27.71
CA LYS A 448 -17.14 7.16 -27.94
C LYS A 448 -17.43 7.18 -29.44
N LYS A 449 -18.57 6.60 -29.84
CA LYS A 449 -19.04 6.53 -31.23
C LYS A 449 -20.35 7.29 -31.38
N GLU A 450 -20.38 8.28 -32.26
CA GLU A 450 -21.59 9.02 -32.64
C GLU A 450 -21.97 8.64 -34.07
N GLN A 451 -23.21 8.20 -34.31
CA GLN A 451 -23.64 7.70 -35.62
C GLN A 451 -23.93 8.84 -36.59
N ILE A 452 -23.45 8.71 -37.83
CA ILE A 452 -23.76 9.65 -38.91
C ILE A 452 -25.13 9.28 -39.48
N VAL A 453 -26.18 9.87 -38.90
CA VAL A 453 -27.54 9.79 -39.43
C VAL A 453 -27.60 10.59 -40.72
N HIS A 454 -27.67 9.90 -41.86
CA HIS A 454 -27.94 10.54 -43.15
C HIS A 454 -29.45 10.53 -43.42
N MET A 455 -29.98 11.62 -43.96
CA MET A 455 -31.40 11.71 -44.30
C MET A 455 -31.64 11.07 -45.67
N HIS A 456 -32.51 10.05 -45.74
CA HIS A 456 -32.76 9.31 -46.96
C HIS A 456 -33.52 10.19 -47.97
N ASN A 457 -32.96 10.34 -49.18
CA ASN A 457 -33.61 10.98 -50.32
C ASN A 457 -33.85 9.94 -51.40
N TYR A 458 -34.94 9.18 -51.25
CA TYR A 458 -35.32 8.14 -52.21
C TYR A 458 -35.78 8.74 -53.53
N GLN A 459 -35.28 8.21 -54.64
CA GLN A 459 -35.70 8.55 -56.00
C GLN A 459 -36.28 7.31 -56.68
N LEU A 460 -37.30 7.48 -57.52
CA LEU A 460 -37.91 6.38 -58.28
C LEU A 460 -36.90 5.85 -59.31
N VAL A 461 -36.46 4.60 -59.15
CA VAL A 461 -35.46 3.96 -60.03
C VAL A 461 -36.06 2.90 -60.95
N SER A 462 -37.25 2.39 -60.65
CA SER A 462 -37.97 1.44 -61.51
C SER A 462 -39.48 1.53 -61.32
N GLU A 463 -40.24 1.49 -62.42
CA GLU A 463 -41.69 1.43 -62.44
C GLU A 463 -42.17 0.38 -63.45
N THR A 464 -42.94 -0.60 -62.96
CA THR A 464 -43.75 -1.51 -63.77
C THR A 464 -45.19 -1.07 -63.67
N MET A 465 -45.80 -0.69 -64.80
CA MET A 465 -47.20 -0.25 -64.84
C MET A 465 -48.16 -1.39 -64.47
N ALA A 466 -49.22 -1.06 -63.70
CA ALA A 466 -50.29 -1.99 -63.38
C ALA A 466 -51.14 -2.32 -64.63
N THR A 467 -51.73 -3.52 -64.64
CA THR A 467 -52.68 -3.98 -65.68
C THR A 467 -54.06 -4.22 -65.05
N CYS A 468 -55.03 -4.67 -65.85
CA CYS A 468 -56.38 -4.99 -65.34
C CYS A 468 -56.38 -6.14 -64.31
N ILE A 469 -55.39 -7.04 -64.37
CA ILE A 469 -55.31 -8.29 -63.58
C ILE A 469 -53.99 -8.45 -62.80
N SER A 470 -53.06 -7.51 -62.91
CA SER A 470 -51.75 -7.59 -62.26
C SER A 470 -51.36 -6.25 -61.65
N GLU A 471 -50.90 -6.30 -60.40
CA GLU A 471 -50.35 -5.13 -59.73
C GLU A 471 -49.08 -4.66 -60.45
N GLY A 472 -48.93 -3.33 -60.54
CA GLY A 472 -47.68 -2.68 -60.88
C GLY A 472 -46.75 -2.63 -59.67
N LYS A 473 -45.52 -2.16 -59.90
CA LYS A 473 -44.48 -2.05 -58.88
C LYS A 473 -43.75 -0.73 -59.05
N ARG A 474 -43.55 0.03 -57.97
CA ARG A 474 -42.58 1.12 -57.91
C ARG A 474 -41.45 0.72 -56.97
N THR A 475 -40.21 0.95 -57.39
CA THR A 475 -39.03 0.75 -56.54
C THR A 475 -38.27 2.06 -56.47
N TYR A 476 -38.06 2.54 -55.25
CA TYR A 476 -37.35 3.78 -54.97
C TYR A 476 -36.05 3.43 -54.24
N GLN A 477 -34.97 4.13 -54.58
CA GLN A 477 -33.65 3.90 -54.01
C GLN A 477 -33.03 5.22 -53.57
N CYS A 478 -32.38 5.22 -52.40
CA CYS A 478 -31.60 6.33 -51.90
C CYS A 478 -30.15 6.21 -52.39
N SER A 479 -29.42 7.33 -52.49
CA SER A 479 -28.01 7.33 -52.93
C SER A 479 -27.04 6.59 -51.98
N CYS A 480 -27.49 6.18 -50.80
CA CYS A 480 -26.76 5.27 -49.90
C CYS A 480 -26.84 3.79 -50.31
N GLY A 481 -27.68 3.44 -51.29
CA GLY A 481 -27.90 2.07 -51.78
C GLY A 481 -29.16 1.39 -51.24
N ASP A 482 -29.74 1.92 -50.16
CA ASP A 482 -30.99 1.44 -49.55
C ASP A 482 -32.20 1.60 -50.49
N GLU A 483 -33.06 0.59 -50.56
CA GLU A 483 -34.21 0.54 -51.48
C GLU A 483 -35.49 0.06 -50.80
N TYR A 484 -36.63 0.61 -51.23
CA TYR A 484 -37.95 0.11 -50.86
C TYR A 484 -38.88 0.00 -52.08
N THR A 485 -40.00 -0.70 -51.89
CA THR A 485 -40.98 -0.97 -52.94
C THR A 485 -42.40 -0.66 -52.48
N GLU A 486 -43.18 -0.05 -53.37
CA GLU A 486 -44.63 0.06 -53.28
C GLU A 486 -45.26 -0.81 -54.38
N SER A 487 -46.33 -1.54 -54.08
CA SER A 487 -47.20 -2.09 -55.12
C SER A 487 -48.18 -1.03 -55.61
N VAL A 488 -48.49 -1.07 -56.89
CA VAL A 488 -49.53 -0.24 -57.52
C VAL A 488 -50.70 -1.18 -57.83
N PRO A 489 -51.87 -1.06 -57.16
CA PRO A 489 -52.96 -1.99 -57.37
C PRO A 489 -53.35 -2.17 -58.84
N ALA A 490 -53.77 -3.38 -59.21
CA ALA A 490 -54.30 -3.67 -60.53
C ALA A 490 -55.44 -2.69 -60.87
N THR A 491 -55.51 -2.20 -62.12
CA THR A 491 -56.46 -1.15 -62.53
C THR A 491 -57.92 -1.61 -62.52
N GLY A 492 -58.16 -2.91 -62.33
CA GLY A 492 -59.44 -3.55 -62.59
C GLY A 492 -59.83 -3.51 -64.07
N HIS A 493 -61.01 -4.06 -64.36
CA HIS A 493 -61.62 -4.03 -65.70
C HIS A 493 -62.67 -2.92 -65.77
N ASN A 494 -62.65 -2.14 -66.85
CA ASN A 494 -63.68 -1.15 -67.15
C ASN A 494 -64.71 -1.73 -68.11
N TRP A 495 -65.62 -2.54 -67.56
CA TRP A 495 -66.63 -3.28 -68.32
C TRP A 495 -67.65 -2.37 -69.01
N LYS A 496 -67.97 -2.69 -70.26
CA LYS A 496 -69.03 -2.04 -71.02
C LYS A 496 -69.87 -3.07 -71.77
N GLU A 497 -71.18 -2.95 -71.66
CA GLU A 497 -72.15 -3.70 -72.47
C GLU A 497 -71.94 -3.41 -73.97
N THR A 498 -71.75 -4.47 -74.76
CA THR A 498 -71.61 -4.39 -76.22
C THR A 498 -72.72 -5.15 -76.97
N GLU A 499 -73.28 -6.21 -76.39
CA GLU A 499 -74.44 -6.93 -76.92
C GLU A 499 -75.40 -7.39 -75.80
N ARG A 500 -76.70 -7.51 -76.11
CA ARG A 500 -77.74 -7.95 -75.17
C ARG A 500 -78.82 -8.77 -75.86
N HIS A 501 -79.12 -9.95 -75.33
CA HIS A 501 -80.24 -10.80 -75.71
C HIS A 501 -81.22 -10.94 -74.55
N ALA A 502 -82.49 -10.62 -74.78
CA ALA A 502 -83.50 -10.61 -73.72
C ALA A 502 -83.96 -12.04 -73.36
N PRO A 503 -84.18 -12.35 -72.06
CA PRO A 503 -84.71 -13.64 -71.63
C PRO A 503 -86.14 -13.86 -72.15
N THR A 504 -86.46 -15.11 -72.48
CA THR A 504 -87.82 -15.56 -72.83
C THR A 504 -88.41 -16.37 -71.67
N TYR A 505 -89.55 -17.07 -71.86
CA TYR A 505 -90.07 -18.02 -70.88
C TYR A 505 -89.41 -19.40 -71.02
N GLU A 506 -88.88 -19.72 -72.19
CA GLU A 506 -88.21 -20.99 -72.49
C GLU A 506 -86.69 -20.94 -72.22
N GLN A 507 -86.04 -19.81 -72.49
CA GLN A 507 -84.58 -19.65 -72.53
C GLN A 507 -84.10 -18.43 -71.72
N ASP A 508 -82.94 -18.60 -71.08
CA ASP A 508 -82.23 -17.50 -70.43
C ASP A 508 -81.66 -16.54 -71.50
N GLY A 509 -81.63 -15.25 -71.19
CA GLY A 509 -80.97 -14.22 -71.98
C GLY A 509 -79.52 -13.99 -71.52
N TRP A 510 -78.84 -13.01 -72.09
CA TRP A 510 -77.49 -12.63 -71.68
C TRP A 510 -77.13 -11.18 -72.05
N ILE A 511 -76.11 -10.65 -71.39
CA ILE A 511 -75.47 -9.37 -71.70
C ILE A 511 -73.97 -9.63 -71.85
N HIS A 512 -73.40 -9.26 -72.99
CA HIS A 512 -71.96 -9.33 -73.24
C HIS A 512 -71.28 -8.06 -72.77
N TYR A 513 -70.26 -8.20 -71.92
CA TYR A 513 -69.46 -7.11 -71.39
C TYR A 513 -68.00 -7.25 -71.85
N GLU A 514 -67.50 -6.27 -72.60
CA GLU A 514 -66.09 -6.19 -72.99
C GLU A 514 -65.33 -5.20 -72.09
N CYS A 515 -64.08 -5.50 -71.76
CA CYS A 515 -63.21 -4.57 -71.02
C CYS A 515 -62.69 -3.47 -71.94
N THR A 516 -63.11 -2.23 -71.70
CA THR A 516 -62.72 -1.06 -72.52
C THR A 516 -61.31 -0.53 -72.25
N ASN A 517 -60.58 -1.12 -71.31
CA ASN A 517 -59.19 -0.74 -71.03
C ASN A 517 -58.28 -1.17 -72.19
N ALA A 518 -57.48 -0.23 -72.69
CA ALA A 518 -56.69 -0.41 -73.91
C ALA A 518 -55.74 -1.61 -73.81
N GLY A 519 -55.90 -2.59 -74.72
CA GLY A 519 -55.09 -3.81 -74.76
C GLY A 519 -55.53 -4.92 -73.80
N CYS A 520 -56.64 -4.78 -73.06
CA CYS A 520 -57.11 -5.83 -72.15
C CYS A 520 -57.71 -7.04 -72.89
N GLY A 521 -58.66 -6.82 -73.81
CA GLY A 521 -59.29 -7.89 -74.62
C GLY A 521 -60.21 -8.87 -73.88
N GLU A 522 -60.23 -8.86 -72.54
CA GLU A 522 -61.10 -9.70 -71.71
C GLU A 522 -62.58 -9.31 -71.82
N TRP A 523 -63.46 -10.30 -71.65
CA TRP A 523 -64.92 -10.18 -71.72
C TRP A 523 -65.62 -11.16 -70.78
N TYR A 524 -66.90 -10.93 -70.46
CA TYR A 524 -67.76 -11.91 -69.80
C TYR A 524 -69.23 -11.76 -70.21
N ASP A 525 -70.02 -12.84 -70.06
CA ASP A 525 -71.47 -12.82 -70.23
C ASP A 525 -72.20 -12.82 -68.88
N GLU A 526 -73.08 -11.84 -68.65
CA GLU A 526 -74.05 -11.89 -67.55
C GLU A 526 -75.32 -12.61 -68.02
N VAL A 527 -75.58 -13.80 -67.49
CA VAL A 527 -76.79 -14.58 -67.83
C VAL A 527 -78.02 -13.94 -67.17
N LEU A 528 -79.01 -13.58 -67.98
CA LEU A 528 -80.31 -13.07 -67.54
C LEU A 528 -81.29 -14.24 -67.39
N PRO A 529 -81.73 -14.62 -66.18
CA PRO A 529 -82.60 -15.77 -66.00
C PRO A 529 -83.94 -15.62 -66.74
N LYS A 530 -84.42 -16.73 -67.30
CA LYS A 530 -85.71 -16.82 -68.00
C LYS A 530 -86.89 -16.38 -67.14
N LEU A 531 -87.86 -15.79 -67.82
CA LEU A 531 -89.05 -15.17 -67.22
C LEU A 531 -89.90 -16.22 -66.49
N GLN A 532 -90.31 -15.88 -65.26
CA GLN A 532 -91.19 -16.71 -64.42
C GLN A 532 -92.64 -16.18 -64.47
N PRO A 533 -93.66 -17.04 -64.50
CA PRO A 533 -95.06 -16.62 -64.44
C PRO A 533 -95.46 -16.10 -63.04
N THR A 534 -96.14 -14.96 -62.99
CA THR A 534 -96.48 -14.26 -61.74
C THR A 534 -97.55 -15.01 -60.91
N PRO A 535 -97.35 -15.24 -59.60
CA PRO A 535 -98.35 -15.87 -58.73
C PRO A 535 -99.58 -14.99 -58.44
N THR A 536 -100.75 -15.61 -58.30
CA THR A 536 -101.98 -14.96 -57.81
C THR A 536 -102.02 -14.86 -56.27
N PRO A 537 -102.66 -13.81 -55.71
CA PRO A 537 -102.63 -13.55 -54.27
C PRO A 537 -103.62 -14.42 -53.45
N PRO A 538 -103.28 -14.79 -52.20
CA PRO A 538 -104.16 -15.51 -51.27
C PRO A 538 -105.09 -14.56 -50.46
N PRO A 539 -106.18 -15.07 -49.86
CA PRO A 539 -107.12 -14.29 -49.04
C PRO A 539 -106.72 -14.18 -47.55
N ASP A 540 -107.29 -13.19 -46.86
CA ASP A 540 -107.04 -12.84 -45.45
C ASP A 540 -107.61 -13.82 -44.40
N SER A 541 -106.97 -13.92 -43.22
CA SER A 541 -107.56 -13.38 -41.96
C SER A 541 -106.73 -13.57 -40.66
N ASN A 542 -106.05 -12.50 -40.23
CA ASN A 542 -106.14 -11.83 -38.91
C ASN A 542 -105.88 -12.54 -37.53
N SER A 543 -105.32 -11.76 -36.60
CA SER A 543 -105.14 -11.96 -35.13
C SER A 543 -104.11 -13.03 -34.69
N SER A 544 -103.25 -12.85 -33.67
CA SER A 544 -103.15 -11.84 -32.57
C SER A 544 -101.66 -11.52 -32.29
N SER A 545 -101.23 -10.26 -32.09
CA SER A 545 -101.17 -9.53 -30.79
C SER A 545 -100.55 -10.31 -29.61
N SER A 546 -99.54 -9.84 -28.85
CA SER A 546 -98.65 -8.65 -28.87
C SER A 546 -97.39 -8.96 -27.98
N THR A 547 -96.50 -8.11 -27.43
CA THR A 547 -96.40 -6.63 -27.21
C THR A 547 -94.97 -6.21 -26.76
N VAL A 548 -94.53 -4.99 -27.13
CA VAL A 548 -93.61 -4.06 -26.39
C VAL A 548 -92.08 -4.36 -26.27
N ASN A 549 -91.32 -3.27 -26.54
CA ASN A 549 -89.86 -3.00 -26.41
C ASN A 549 -89.38 -2.80 -24.94
N PRO A 550 -88.09 -2.49 -24.61
CA PRO A 550 -86.86 -2.37 -25.44
C PRO A 550 -85.64 -3.17 -24.87
N GLY A 551 -84.44 -3.04 -25.50
CA GLY A 551 -83.19 -2.93 -24.72
C GLY A 551 -81.92 -3.68 -25.20
N ASP A 552 -80.94 -2.89 -25.68
CA ASP A 552 -79.49 -2.98 -25.40
C ASP A 552 -78.58 -4.09 -25.98
N SER A 553 -77.32 -3.71 -26.26
CA SER A 553 -76.13 -4.50 -26.65
C SER A 553 -76.19 -5.34 -27.94
N SER A 554 -75.12 -5.51 -28.72
CA SER A 554 -73.83 -4.81 -28.80
C SER A 554 -73.27 -4.98 -30.22
N GLY A 555 -72.70 -3.94 -30.82
CA GLY A 555 -72.10 -4.02 -32.16
C GLY A 555 -70.60 -4.28 -32.12
N GLU A 556 -70.12 -5.27 -32.88
CA GLU A 556 -68.71 -5.39 -33.23
C GLU A 556 -68.47 -4.77 -34.62
N SER A 557 -67.93 -3.55 -34.65
CA SER A 557 -67.46 -2.90 -35.88
C SER A 557 -65.94 -2.83 -35.86
N SER A 558 -65.29 -3.40 -36.88
CA SER A 558 -63.86 -3.20 -37.12
C SER A 558 -63.56 -1.73 -37.40
N SER A 559 -62.68 -1.13 -36.58
CA SER A 559 -61.94 0.07 -36.95
C SER A 559 -60.60 0.14 -36.20
N THR A 560 -59.52 0.29 -36.96
CA THR A 560 -58.16 0.45 -36.43
C THR A 560 -57.86 1.90 -36.10
N SER A 561 -57.45 2.20 -34.87
CA SER A 561 -56.74 3.45 -34.55
C SER A 561 -55.92 3.31 -33.26
N TYR A 562 -54.61 3.45 -33.36
CA TYR A 562 -53.74 3.86 -32.26
C TYR A 562 -52.68 4.81 -32.81
N THR A 563 -52.66 6.01 -32.25
CA THR A 563 -51.62 7.02 -32.39
C THR A 563 -51.31 7.51 -30.99
N GLU A 564 -50.04 7.53 -30.60
CA GLU A 564 -49.39 8.75 -30.09
C GLU A 564 -47.88 8.51 -29.91
N GLU A 565 -47.13 9.61 -29.86
CA GLU A 565 -45.66 9.68 -29.70
C GLU A 565 -45.32 10.16 -28.26
N SER A 566 -44.11 10.68 -28.05
CA SER A 566 -43.55 11.20 -26.77
C SER A 566 -43.23 10.12 -25.72
N GLU A 567 -41.96 9.87 -25.39
CA GLU A 567 -41.07 10.64 -24.46
C GLU A 567 -41.50 10.50 -22.98
N THR A 568 -40.62 10.41 -21.98
CA THR A 568 -39.16 10.65 -21.87
C THR A 568 -38.42 9.52 -21.12
N PHE A 569 -37.09 9.50 -21.18
CA PHE A 569 -36.24 8.88 -20.16
C PHE A 569 -35.22 9.91 -19.65
N GLU A 570 -35.12 10.04 -18.32
CA GLU A 570 -33.90 10.45 -17.59
C GLU A 570 -33.34 9.19 -16.91
#